data_AF-A0A516SFG5-F1
#
_entry.id   AF-A0A516SFG5-F1
#
_cell.length_a   1.000
_cell.length_b   1.000
_cell.length_c   1.000
_cell.angle_alpha   90.00
_cell.angle_beta   90.00
_cell.angle_gamma   90.00
#
_symmetry.space_group_name_H-M   'P 1'
#
loop_
_entity.id
_entity.type
_entity.pdbx_description
1 polymer ?
#
loop_
_entity_poly.entity_id
_entity_poly.type
_entity_poly.pdbx_seq_one_letter_code
_entity_poly.pdbx_strand_id
1 'polypeptide(L)'
;MTDSPSAKRARFLEEQEVRYAALKHQLRQNLDPWGLIGIHSKAAVSWWSNPVELASAMTRYAHDFVTLQQQGLARFGGAPDTDIFPPNPEDQRFADPVWREDPQWDYIKEAYLMQTRWIQDMLYKSPGLTDPERRKSAFWLRQSLNALAPTNFLATNPTAQRQAIATGGDSLVKGLQNLARDMTNGGDVSMTDRTPFKVGENLAVTPGAVVYRGRLMEVIHYAATTETVHAVPLVLITPWINKYYILDLAPGKSLVEYLVGQGFNVFITSWKNPGPDMADVRFDDYIVEGAAKVIEVAQSVAKSEQVHALGYCIGGTLLAIYMAWANSKTPAQVPVAHWTLLTTLTDFAAPGDIEVFIDEDGLDVIDGIMQKQGFLDGKEMASSFRMLRPNSLIWNYVVSNYLMGETPRAMDVLYWNTDMTRMPASMHRYYLREFYLGNRLIEPDSLTMAGQPLDLRRITQPLFMVGAEEDHIAPWKTTYELVRHLPIDARFTLSTSGHIIGIVNPPLPTSKRSFWQGEAKPGQAPDQWLAAQQKQAGSWWPSWTAWLAERCGPKVKPLPIANREYRKLGEAPGSYVFE
;
A
#
# COMPACT_ATOMS: atom_id res chain seq x y z
N MET A 1 25.28 -19.37 48.31
CA MET A 1 25.86 -18.01 48.17
C MET A 1 24.71 -17.03 48.25
N THR A 2 24.58 -16.33 49.38
CA THR A 2 23.54 -15.34 49.63
C THR A 2 24.01 -13.99 49.14
N ASP A 3 23.31 -13.40 48.16
CA ASP A 3 23.61 -12.06 47.65
C ASP A 3 23.73 -11.03 48.79
N SER A 4 24.75 -10.18 48.70
CA SER A 4 24.99 -9.13 49.68
C SER A 4 23.81 -8.14 49.72
N PRO A 5 23.56 -7.47 50.87
CA PRO A 5 22.48 -6.48 50.98
C PRO A 5 22.58 -5.33 49.96
N SER A 6 23.79 -4.99 49.50
CA SER A 6 24.00 -3.94 48.47
C SER A 6 23.61 -4.42 47.07
N ALA A 7 23.90 -5.67 46.72
CA ALA A 7 23.52 -6.25 45.42
C ALA A 7 21.98 -6.39 45.30
N LYS A 8 21.31 -6.79 46.39
CA LYS A 8 19.84 -6.84 46.43
C LYS A 8 19.19 -5.46 46.29
N ARG A 9 19.78 -4.43 46.89
CA ARG A 9 19.30 -3.05 46.79
C ARG A 9 19.50 -2.46 45.39
N ALA A 10 20.64 -2.73 44.75
CA ALA A 10 20.89 -2.30 43.37
C ALA A 10 19.89 -2.94 42.39
N ARG A 11 19.70 -4.26 42.50
CA ARG A 11 18.71 -4.99 41.69
C ARG A 11 17.28 -4.52 41.92
N PHE A 12 16.91 -4.21 43.16
CA PHE A 12 15.60 -3.62 43.48
C PHE A 12 15.42 -2.24 42.84
N LEU A 13 16.44 -1.38 42.85
CA LEU A 13 16.37 -0.06 42.23
C LEU A 13 16.28 -0.16 40.70
N GLU A 14 17.02 -1.06 40.10
CA GLU A 14 16.97 -1.34 38.66
C GLU A 14 15.60 -1.91 38.25
N GLU A 15 15.05 -2.85 39.01
CA GLU A 15 13.69 -3.37 38.82
C GLU A 15 12.62 -2.27 39.01
N GLN A 16 12.84 -1.31 39.93
CA GLN A 16 11.94 -0.15 40.11
C GLN A 16 12.06 0.84 38.96
N GLU A 17 13.25 1.14 38.46
CA GLU A 17 13.44 2.01 37.29
C GLU A 17 12.80 1.42 36.03
N VAL A 18 12.98 0.11 35.80
CA VAL A 18 12.32 -0.59 34.69
C VAL A 18 10.80 -0.57 34.84
N ARG A 19 10.27 -0.82 36.05
CA ARG A 19 8.82 -0.73 36.31
C ARG A 19 8.28 0.68 36.15
N TYR A 20 9.02 1.68 36.60
CA TYR A 20 8.62 3.08 36.51
C TYR A 20 8.64 3.57 35.06
N ALA A 21 9.66 3.17 34.29
CA ALA A 21 9.74 3.40 32.86
C ALA A 21 8.58 2.72 32.12
N ALA A 22 8.29 1.45 32.43
CA ALA A 22 7.16 0.72 31.85
C ALA A 22 5.80 1.34 32.21
N LEU A 23 5.59 1.76 33.47
CA LEU A 23 4.37 2.43 33.90
C LEU A 23 4.20 3.79 33.23
N LYS A 24 5.28 4.58 33.13
CA LYS A 24 5.28 5.87 32.44
C LYS A 24 4.98 5.70 30.95
N HIS A 25 5.55 4.66 30.33
CA HIS A 25 5.27 4.30 28.94
C HIS A 25 3.81 3.88 28.75
N GLN A 26 3.26 3.00 29.60
CA GLN A 26 1.84 2.62 29.57
C GLN A 26 0.88 3.80 29.77
N LEU A 27 1.19 4.70 30.71
CA LEU A 27 0.39 5.92 30.93
C LEU A 27 0.44 6.84 29.71
N ARG A 28 1.62 7.00 29.09
CA ARG A 28 1.78 7.76 27.84
C ARG A 28 0.99 7.14 26.70
N GLN A 29 1.04 5.82 26.53
CA GLN A 29 0.28 5.13 25.48
C GLN A 29 -1.24 5.26 25.64
N ASN A 30 -1.75 5.25 26.88
CA ASN A 30 -3.18 5.39 27.13
C ASN A 30 -3.69 6.83 26.88
N LEU A 31 -2.85 7.85 27.10
CA LEU A 31 -3.23 9.26 26.98
C LEU A 31 -2.88 9.86 25.61
N ASP A 32 -1.80 9.40 25.00
CA ASP A 32 -1.23 9.92 23.76
C ASP A 32 -0.63 8.77 22.90
N PRO A 33 -1.47 7.85 22.39
CA PRO A 33 -1.02 6.64 21.69
C PRO A 33 -0.15 6.91 20.46
N TRP A 34 -0.22 8.13 19.90
CA TRP A 34 0.55 8.54 18.73
C TRP A 34 1.60 9.63 19.05
N GLY A 35 1.82 9.97 20.32
CA GLY A 35 2.81 10.98 20.72
C GLY A 35 2.49 12.42 20.25
N LEU A 36 1.26 12.69 19.86
CA LEU A 36 0.83 13.98 19.31
C LEU A 36 0.72 15.06 20.37
N ILE A 37 0.22 14.74 21.57
CA ILE A 37 0.14 15.70 22.67
C ILE A 37 1.53 16.24 23.00
N GLY A 38 2.53 15.35 23.03
CA GLY A 38 3.94 15.74 23.20
C GLY A 38 4.44 16.70 22.12
N ILE A 39 4.22 16.36 20.85
CA ILE A 39 4.67 17.16 19.70
C ILE A 39 3.95 18.52 19.67
N HIS A 40 2.64 18.55 19.85
CA HIS A 40 1.85 19.78 19.85
C HIS A 40 2.19 20.68 21.06
N SER A 41 2.43 20.10 22.23
CA SER A 41 2.89 20.86 23.40
C SER A 41 4.27 21.47 23.17
N LYS A 42 5.20 20.72 22.58
CA LYS A 42 6.53 21.20 22.20
C LYS A 42 6.43 22.32 21.16
N ALA A 43 5.57 22.18 20.16
CA ALA A 43 5.30 23.23 19.17
C ALA A 43 4.74 24.51 19.83
N ALA A 44 3.75 24.38 20.72
CA ALA A 44 3.16 25.51 21.43
C ALA A 44 4.17 26.25 22.31
N VAL A 45 4.94 25.51 23.12
CA VAL A 45 6.02 26.08 23.94
C VAL A 45 7.07 26.76 23.09
N SER A 46 7.42 26.17 21.94
CA SER A 46 8.38 26.74 21.01
C SER A 46 7.91 28.09 20.47
N TRP A 47 6.66 28.20 20.00
CA TRP A 47 6.11 29.47 19.55
C TRP A 47 6.06 30.52 20.67
N TRP A 48 5.69 30.13 21.90
CA TRP A 48 5.71 31.05 23.05
C TRP A 48 7.12 31.50 23.45
N SER A 49 8.12 30.65 23.24
CA SER A 49 9.52 30.95 23.55
C SER A 49 10.21 31.77 22.45
N ASN A 50 9.58 31.94 21.28
CA ASN A 50 10.09 32.69 20.13
C ASN A 50 9.11 33.84 19.78
N PRO A 51 9.02 34.89 20.63
CA PRO A 51 7.98 35.91 20.52
C PRO A 51 8.07 36.79 19.27
N VAL A 52 9.28 36.97 18.70
CA VAL A 52 9.47 37.76 17.47
C VAL A 52 8.91 37.01 16.26
N GLU A 53 9.25 35.73 16.14
CA GLU A 53 8.75 34.83 15.11
C GLU A 53 7.23 34.67 15.22
N LEU A 54 6.71 34.52 16.44
CA LEU A 54 5.27 34.46 16.70
C LEU A 54 4.56 35.75 16.30
N ALA A 55 5.09 36.92 16.66
CA ALA A 55 4.53 38.21 16.26
C ALA A 55 4.53 38.37 14.73
N SER A 56 5.61 37.95 14.07
CA SER A 56 5.71 37.92 12.61
C SER A 56 4.64 37.00 11.98
N ALA A 57 4.42 35.82 12.54
CA ALA A 57 3.39 34.89 12.08
C ALA A 57 1.96 35.41 12.29
N MET A 58 1.70 36.07 13.42
CA MET A 58 0.41 36.71 13.71
C MET A 58 0.16 37.93 12.82
N THR A 59 1.21 38.68 12.49
CA THR A 59 1.12 39.82 11.56
C THR A 59 0.76 39.34 10.15
N ARG A 60 1.39 38.25 9.67
CA ARG A 60 0.99 37.61 8.40
C ARG A 60 -0.46 37.14 8.43
N TYR A 61 -0.89 36.48 9.51
CA TYR A 61 -2.29 36.07 9.66
C TYR A 61 -3.26 37.26 9.60
N ALA A 62 -2.97 38.33 10.33
CA ALA A 62 -3.81 39.53 10.34
C ALA A 62 -3.88 40.18 8.95
N HIS A 63 -2.74 40.24 8.23
CA HIS A 63 -2.69 40.71 6.85
C HIS A 63 -3.59 39.85 5.94
N ASP A 64 -3.38 38.54 5.93
CA ASP A 64 -4.13 37.60 5.11
C ASP A 64 -5.64 37.64 5.42
N PHE A 65 -5.99 37.76 6.69
CA PHE A 65 -7.38 37.93 7.13
C PHE A 65 -7.99 39.23 6.61
N VAL A 66 -7.29 40.36 6.71
CA VAL A 66 -7.77 41.65 6.17
C VAL A 66 -7.92 41.56 4.65
N THR A 67 -6.96 40.96 3.95
CA THR A 67 -7.02 40.72 2.51
C THR A 67 -8.26 39.90 2.13
N LEU A 68 -8.55 38.82 2.86
CA LEU A 68 -9.75 38.01 2.67
C LEU A 68 -11.05 38.81 2.89
N GLN A 69 -11.12 39.66 3.93
CA GLN A 69 -12.29 40.51 4.17
C GLN A 69 -12.50 41.53 3.04
N GLN A 70 -11.41 42.17 2.58
CA GLN A 70 -11.47 43.14 1.47
C GLN A 70 -11.93 42.46 0.18
N GLN A 71 -11.41 41.27 -0.12
CA GLN A 71 -11.83 40.47 -1.27
C GLN A 71 -13.29 40.06 -1.17
N GLY A 72 -13.73 39.56 -0.02
CA GLY A 72 -15.14 39.22 0.22
C GLY A 72 -16.05 40.41 -0.09
N LEU A 73 -15.75 41.59 0.47
CA LEU A 73 -16.51 42.82 0.20
C LEU A 73 -16.51 43.20 -1.29
N ALA A 74 -15.36 43.09 -1.98
CA ALA A 74 -15.26 43.38 -3.41
C ALA A 74 -16.10 42.40 -4.25
N ARG A 75 -16.08 41.11 -3.92
CA ARG A 75 -16.84 40.04 -4.59
C ARG A 75 -18.33 40.23 -4.42
N PHE A 76 -18.80 40.57 -3.22
CA PHE A 76 -20.20 40.97 -3.00
C PHE A 76 -20.58 42.26 -3.74
N GLY A 77 -19.60 43.13 -4.03
CA GLY A 77 -19.75 44.30 -4.89
C GLY A 77 -19.69 44.03 -6.40
N GLY A 78 -19.55 42.76 -6.84
CA GLY A 78 -19.51 42.36 -8.25
C GLY A 78 -18.11 42.30 -8.87
N ALA A 79 -17.04 42.39 -8.08
CA ALA A 79 -15.68 42.21 -8.58
C ALA A 79 -15.43 40.76 -9.06
N PRO A 80 -14.55 40.55 -10.06
CA PRO A 80 -14.17 39.22 -10.50
C PRO A 80 -13.43 38.47 -9.38
N ASP A 81 -13.49 37.15 -9.44
CA ASP A 81 -12.70 36.28 -8.59
C ASP A 81 -11.20 36.47 -8.90
N THR A 82 -10.39 36.57 -7.84
CA THR A 82 -8.93 36.65 -7.93
C THR A 82 -8.24 35.45 -7.29
N ASP A 83 -9.02 34.51 -6.71
CA ASP A 83 -8.56 33.25 -6.10
C ASP A 83 -7.32 33.51 -5.23
N ILE A 84 -7.45 34.34 -4.18
CA ILE A 84 -6.36 34.75 -3.29
C ILE A 84 -5.79 33.54 -2.56
N PHE A 85 -6.67 32.63 -2.16
CA PHE A 85 -6.30 31.35 -1.57
C PHE A 85 -6.84 30.20 -2.43
N PRO A 86 -6.21 29.89 -3.58
CA PRO A 86 -6.77 28.93 -4.54
C PRO A 86 -6.66 27.50 -3.98
N PRO A 87 -7.61 26.59 -4.23
CA PRO A 87 -7.45 25.19 -3.82
C PRO A 87 -6.23 24.54 -4.51
N ASN A 88 -5.68 23.48 -3.89
CA ASN A 88 -4.70 22.66 -4.58
C ASN A 88 -5.36 22.05 -5.84
N PRO A 89 -4.72 22.04 -7.02
CA PRO A 89 -5.30 21.44 -8.23
C PRO A 89 -5.78 20.00 -8.08
N GLU A 90 -5.17 19.23 -7.17
CA GLU A 90 -5.58 17.85 -6.86
C GLU A 90 -6.78 17.76 -5.89
N ASP A 91 -7.17 18.87 -5.23
CA ASP A 91 -8.28 18.92 -4.29
C ASP A 91 -9.63 19.08 -5.01
N GLN A 92 -10.23 17.95 -5.36
CA GLN A 92 -11.49 17.89 -6.09
C GLN A 92 -12.72 18.38 -5.29
N ARG A 93 -12.59 18.63 -3.98
CA ARG A 93 -13.73 19.05 -3.14
C ARG A 93 -14.32 20.40 -3.58
N PHE A 94 -13.48 21.27 -4.16
CA PHE A 94 -13.85 22.62 -4.61
C PHE A 94 -13.88 22.73 -6.15
N ALA A 95 -14.12 21.61 -6.85
CA ALA A 95 -14.10 21.58 -8.31
C ALA A 95 -15.36 22.17 -8.97
N ASP A 96 -16.52 22.15 -8.29
CA ASP A 96 -17.76 22.75 -8.82
C ASP A 96 -17.59 24.28 -8.98
N PRO A 97 -17.96 24.86 -10.14
CA PRO A 97 -17.83 26.30 -10.39
C PRO A 97 -18.48 27.19 -9.34
N VAL A 98 -19.49 26.71 -8.61
CA VAL A 98 -20.16 27.48 -7.54
C VAL A 98 -19.19 27.99 -6.48
N TRP A 99 -18.10 27.27 -6.22
CA TRP A 99 -17.05 27.64 -5.27
C TRP A 99 -16.18 28.82 -5.73
N ARG A 100 -16.38 29.30 -6.97
CA ARG A 100 -15.70 30.47 -7.56
C ARG A 100 -16.68 31.49 -8.12
N GLU A 101 -17.88 31.08 -8.52
CA GLU A 101 -18.86 31.97 -9.14
C GLU A 101 -19.71 32.70 -8.09
N ASP A 102 -20.07 32.04 -6.99
CA ASP A 102 -20.92 32.61 -5.96
C ASP A 102 -20.07 33.26 -4.84
N PRO A 103 -20.21 34.58 -4.58
CA PRO A 103 -19.41 35.29 -3.57
C PRO A 103 -19.49 34.70 -2.16
N GLN A 104 -20.63 34.13 -1.77
CA GLN A 104 -20.79 33.53 -0.44
C GLN A 104 -19.97 32.25 -0.32
N TRP A 105 -20.06 31.36 -1.32
CA TRP A 105 -19.37 30.07 -1.29
C TRP A 105 -17.88 30.21 -1.53
N ASP A 106 -17.49 31.15 -2.37
CA ASP A 106 -16.11 31.56 -2.59
C ASP A 106 -15.45 32.05 -1.28
N TYR A 107 -16.11 32.93 -0.54
CA TYR A 107 -15.64 33.39 0.77
C TYR A 107 -15.46 32.26 1.78
N ILE A 108 -16.42 31.33 1.86
CA ILE A 108 -16.33 30.17 2.77
C ILE A 108 -15.15 29.26 2.38
N LYS A 109 -14.98 28.98 1.07
CA LYS A 109 -13.83 28.23 0.54
C LYS A 109 -12.52 28.90 0.94
N GLU A 110 -12.35 30.19 0.61
CA GLU A 110 -11.09 30.90 0.86
C GLU A 110 -10.80 31.06 2.36
N ALA A 111 -11.81 31.31 3.19
CA ALA A 111 -11.66 31.37 4.65
C ALA A 111 -11.14 30.04 5.22
N TYR A 112 -11.73 28.93 4.77
CA TYR A 112 -11.26 27.59 5.15
C TYR A 112 -9.83 27.34 4.66
N LEU A 113 -9.52 27.62 3.39
CA LEU A 113 -8.19 27.40 2.82
C LEU A 113 -7.12 28.27 3.48
N MET A 114 -7.40 29.55 3.74
CA MET A 114 -6.52 30.44 4.50
C MET A 114 -6.23 29.87 5.89
N GLN A 115 -7.27 29.49 6.63
CA GLN A 115 -7.12 29.00 7.99
C GLN A 115 -6.33 27.69 8.05
N THR A 116 -6.64 26.74 7.17
CA THR A 116 -5.96 25.44 7.10
C THR A 116 -4.49 25.58 6.70
N ARG A 117 -4.18 26.45 5.74
CA ARG A 117 -2.80 26.78 5.34
C ARG A 117 -2.03 27.40 6.49
N TRP A 118 -2.59 28.40 7.16
CA TRP A 118 -1.93 29.05 8.28
C TRP A 118 -1.61 28.07 9.41
N ILE A 119 -2.57 27.22 9.78
CA ILE A 119 -2.39 26.18 10.81
C ILE A 119 -1.28 25.19 10.43
N GLN A 120 -1.25 24.72 9.17
CA GLN A 120 -0.19 23.82 8.68
C GLN A 120 1.17 24.53 8.63
N ASP A 121 1.22 25.76 8.16
CA ASP A 121 2.43 26.58 8.09
C ASP A 121 3.05 26.80 9.47
N MET A 122 2.22 27.13 10.47
CA MET A 122 2.66 27.28 11.85
C MET A 122 3.32 26.01 12.38
N LEU A 123 2.81 24.84 12.00
CA LEU A 123 3.40 23.58 12.40
C LEU A 123 4.73 23.31 11.70
N TYR A 124 4.81 23.46 10.38
CA TYR A 124 6.06 23.25 9.63
C TYR A 124 7.16 24.24 10.01
N LYS A 125 6.78 25.49 10.34
CA LYS A 125 7.70 26.54 10.78
C LYS A 125 7.98 26.50 12.27
N SER A 126 7.42 25.54 13.03
CA SER A 126 7.64 25.42 14.47
C SER A 126 9.15 25.23 14.76
N PRO A 127 9.78 26.18 15.49
CA PRO A 127 11.18 26.06 15.85
C PRO A 127 11.41 24.84 16.76
N GLY A 128 12.55 24.17 16.65
CA GLY A 128 12.91 23.07 17.56
C GLY A 128 12.15 21.74 17.39
N LEU A 129 11.21 21.65 16.46
CA LEU A 129 10.71 20.34 16.00
C LEU A 129 11.68 19.74 14.97
N THR A 130 11.90 18.43 15.07
CA THR A 130 12.61 17.66 14.04
C THR A 130 11.72 17.46 12.82
N ASP A 131 12.31 17.14 11.66
CA ASP A 131 11.54 16.91 10.45
C ASP A 131 10.54 15.74 10.57
N PRO A 132 10.87 14.59 11.21
CA PRO A 132 9.89 13.55 11.50
C PRO A 132 8.73 14.03 12.37
N GLU A 133 8.99 14.79 13.44
CA GLU A 133 7.95 15.35 14.32
C GLU A 133 6.99 16.26 13.54
N ARG A 134 7.53 17.11 12.65
CA ARG A 134 6.75 18.00 11.79
C ARG A 134 5.86 17.21 10.83
N ARG A 135 6.42 16.21 10.13
CA ARG A 135 5.65 15.37 9.18
C ARG A 135 4.53 14.61 9.88
N LYS A 136 4.81 13.97 11.02
CA LYS A 136 3.82 13.22 11.81
C LYS A 136 2.68 14.12 12.28
N SER A 137 3.01 15.26 12.88
CA SER A 137 1.98 16.18 13.37
C SER A 137 1.18 16.81 12.21
N ALA A 138 1.82 17.12 11.08
CA ALA A 138 1.15 17.70 9.92
C ALA A 138 0.17 16.70 9.30
N PHE A 139 0.54 15.43 9.28
CA PHE A 139 -0.33 14.34 8.85
C PHE A 139 -1.63 14.29 9.65
N TRP A 140 -1.54 14.19 10.98
CA TRP A 140 -2.71 14.08 11.87
C TRP A 140 -3.55 15.37 11.92
N LEU A 141 -2.89 16.53 11.88
CA LEU A 141 -3.57 17.82 11.78
C LEU A 141 -4.37 17.92 10.49
N ARG A 142 -3.80 17.48 9.36
CA ARG A 142 -4.48 17.45 8.07
C ARG A 142 -5.74 16.56 8.12
N GLN A 143 -5.73 15.45 8.86
CA GLN A 143 -6.94 14.62 9.04
C GLN A 143 -8.08 15.42 9.68
N SER A 144 -7.77 16.13 10.77
CA SER A 144 -8.75 16.94 11.51
C SER A 144 -9.27 18.11 10.67
N LEU A 145 -8.37 18.82 9.98
CA LEU A 145 -8.73 19.92 9.10
C LEU A 145 -9.62 19.46 7.94
N ASN A 146 -9.29 18.32 7.34
CA ASN A 146 -10.10 17.74 6.26
C ASN A 146 -11.48 17.29 6.73
N ALA A 147 -11.62 16.83 7.97
CA ALA A 147 -12.91 16.48 8.56
C ALA A 147 -13.82 17.69 8.73
N LEU A 148 -13.23 18.85 9.04
CA LEU A 148 -13.92 20.12 9.22
C LEU A 148 -14.18 20.88 7.91
N ALA A 149 -13.86 20.29 6.76
CA ALA A 149 -14.07 20.95 5.47
C ALA A 149 -15.54 21.29 5.23
N PRO A 150 -15.87 22.50 4.74
CA PRO A 150 -17.26 22.93 4.54
C PRO A 150 -18.03 22.02 3.58
N THR A 151 -17.32 21.37 2.66
CA THR A 151 -17.87 20.41 1.70
C THR A 151 -18.45 19.16 2.37
N ASN A 152 -18.09 18.85 3.62
CA ASN A 152 -18.53 17.63 4.29
C ASN A 152 -19.90 17.75 4.96
N PHE A 153 -20.46 18.96 5.03
CA PHE A 153 -21.71 19.23 5.74
C PHE A 153 -22.76 19.81 4.79
N LEU A 154 -24.00 19.28 4.84
CA LEU A 154 -25.09 19.73 3.97
C LEU A 154 -25.32 21.25 4.05
N ALA A 155 -25.28 21.82 5.27
CA ALA A 155 -25.51 23.26 5.49
C ALA A 155 -24.47 24.17 4.81
N THR A 156 -23.27 23.66 4.53
CA THR A 156 -22.16 24.40 3.93
C THR A 156 -21.69 23.81 2.60
N ASN A 157 -22.46 22.90 2.01
CA ASN A 157 -22.16 22.28 0.72
C ASN A 157 -23.20 22.70 -0.34
N PRO A 158 -22.90 23.69 -1.19
CA PRO A 158 -23.82 24.20 -2.22
C PRO A 158 -24.22 23.14 -3.24
N THR A 159 -23.29 22.26 -3.62
CA THR A 159 -23.55 21.22 -4.62
C THR A 159 -24.53 20.18 -4.07
N ALA A 160 -24.39 19.78 -2.80
CA ALA A 160 -25.34 18.91 -2.12
C ALA A 160 -26.71 19.56 -1.90
N GLN A 161 -26.75 20.85 -1.54
CA GLN A 161 -28.00 21.60 -1.42
C GLN A 161 -28.75 21.67 -2.76
N ARG A 162 -28.01 21.99 -3.84
CA ARG A 162 -28.56 22.03 -5.20
C ARG A 162 -29.13 20.67 -5.60
N GLN A 163 -28.40 19.58 -5.34
CA GLN A 163 -28.86 18.22 -5.63
C GLN A 163 -30.11 17.83 -4.83
N ALA A 164 -30.16 18.17 -3.54
CA ALA A 164 -31.33 17.93 -2.70
C ALA A 164 -32.56 18.69 -3.23
N ILE A 165 -32.39 19.96 -3.63
CA ILE A 165 -33.48 20.75 -4.23
C ILE A 165 -33.90 20.15 -5.58
N ALA A 166 -32.95 19.85 -6.47
CA ALA A 166 -33.22 19.33 -7.81
C ALA A 166 -33.93 17.98 -7.80
N THR A 167 -33.67 17.14 -6.79
CA THR A 167 -34.31 15.82 -6.62
C THR A 167 -35.55 15.85 -5.72
N GLY A 168 -35.98 17.02 -5.24
CA GLY A 168 -37.08 17.12 -4.28
C GLY A 168 -36.81 16.41 -2.94
N GLY A 169 -35.54 16.25 -2.57
CA GLY A 169 -35.09 15.59 -1.34
C GLY A 169 -34.76 14.10 -1.49
N ASP A 170 -35.03 13.48 -2.64
CA ASP A 170 -34.79 12.04 -2.88
C ASP A 170 -33.29 11.68 -2.72
N SER A 171 -32.37 12.58 -3.07
CA SER A 171 -30.93 12.37 -2.84
C SER A 171 -30.59 12.16 -1.36
N LEU A 172 -31.22 12.91 -0.45
CA LEU A 172 -31.00 12.79 0.99
C LEU A 172 -31.62 11.52 1.55
N VAL A 173 -32.79 11.11 1.04
CA VAL A 173 -33.42 9.84 1.42
C VAL A 173 -32.51 8.67 1.04
N LYS A 174 -32.00 8.65 -0.19
CA LYS A 174 -31.02 7.64 -0.65
C LYS A 174 -29.73 7.71 0.17
N GLY A 175 -29.27 8.91 0.51
CA GLY A 175 -28.10 9.12 1.36
C GLY A 175 -28.24 8.52 2.76
N LEU A 176 -29.41 8.69 3.39
CA LEU A 176 -29.74 8.06 4.67
C LEU A 176 -29.85 6.54 4.55
N GLN A 177 -30.39 6.00 3.45
CA GLN A 177 -30.42 4.56 3.19
C GLN A 177 -29.00 3.99 3.04
N ASN A 178 -28.13 4.69 2.31
CA ASN A 178 -26.72 4.34 2.18
C ASN A 178 -26.02 4.33 3.54
N LEU A 179 -26.21 5.38 4.35
CA LEU A 179 -25.65 5.46 5.70
C LEU A 179 -26.16 4.32 6.60
N ALA A 180 -27.46 4.02 6.57
CA ALA A 180 -28.04 2.93 7.34
C ALA A 180 -27.44 1.58 6.93
N ARG A 181 -27.29 1.31 5.63
CA ARG A 181 -26.63 0.11 5.12
C ARG A 181 -25.18 0.02 5.59
N ASP A 182 -24.42 1.10 5.49
CA ASP A 182 -23.00 1.11 5.86
C ASP A 182 -22.84 0.93 7.38
N MET A 183 -23.75 1.48 8.19
CA MET A 183 -23.84 1.23 9.63
C MET A 183 -24.12 -0.25 9.96
N THR A 184 -25.00 -0.92 9.21
CA THR A 184 -25.22 -2.37 9.39
C THR A 184 -24.02 -3.22 8.99
N ASN A 185 -23.14 -2.69 8.12
CA ASN A 185 -21.91 -3.34 7.66
C ASN A 185 -20.68 -2.99 8.52
N GLY A 186 -20.88 -2.57 9.77
CA GLY A 186 -19.79 -2.26 10.70
C GLY A 186 -19.29 -0.81 10.64
N GLY A 187 -20.04 0.09 10.01
CA GLY A 187 -19.76 1.54 9.98
C GLY A 187 -18.75 1.98 8.92
N ASP A 188 -18.33 1.08 8.04
CA ASP A 188 -17.40 1.38 6.95
C ASP A 188 -18.12 2.05 5.77
N VAL A 189 -17.62 3.21 5.35
CA VAL A 189 -18.11 3.93 4.15
C VAL A 189 -17.86 3.08 2.91
N SER A 190 -18.91 2.75 2.16
CA SER A 190 -18.78 1.94 0.95
C SER A 190 -18.09 2.71 -0.19
N MET A 191 -17.00 2.15 -0.73
CA MET A 191 -16.25 2.75 -1.85
C MET A 191 -16.63 2.17 -3.21
N THR A 192 -17.36 1.06 -3.25
CA THR A 192 -17.72 0.35 -4.48
C THR A 192 -19.02 -0.42 -4.28
N ASP A 193 -19.85 -0.52 -5.32
CA ASP A 193 -20.93 -1.49 -5.31
C ASP A 193 -20.34 -2.90 -5.46
N ARG A 194 -20.55 -3.72 -4.42
CA ARG A 194 -20.03 -5.09 -4.32
C ARG A 194 -20.98 -6.13 -4.92
N THR A 195 -22.25 -5.78 -5.12
CA THR A 195 -23.31 -6.66 -5.59
C THR A 195 -22.96 -7.43 -6.88
N PRO A 196 -22.32 -6.82 -7.90
CA PRO A 196 -22.05 -7.51 -9.15
C PRO A 196 -20.82 -8.43 -9.10
N PHE A 197 -20.03 -8.43 -8.03
CA PHE A 197 -18.74 -9.14 -7.99
C PHE A 197 -18.78 -10.37 -7.09
N LYS A 198 -18.30 -11.49 -7.62
CA LYS A 198 -18.23 -12.78 -6.95
C LYS A 198 -16.99 -13.55 -7.39
N VAL A 199 -16.11 -13.81 -6.43
CA VAL A 199 -14.92 -14.65 -6.62
C VAL A 199 -15.34 -16.07 -7.01
N GLY A 200 -14.73 -16.62 -8.05
CA GLY A 200 -15.04 -17.93 -8.63
C GLY A 200 -16.22 -17.95 -9.62
N GLU A 201 -17.03 -16.89 -9.71
CA GLU A 201 -18.10 -16.76 -10.72
C GLU A 201 -17.77 -15.74 -11.81
N ASN A 202 -17.22 -14.57 -11.44
CA ASN A 202 -16.85 -13.51 -12.39
C ASN A 202 -15.56 -12.75 -12.05
N LEU A 203 -14.90 -13.11 -10.95
CA LEU A 203 -13.52 -12.74 -10.59
C LEU A 203 -12.74 -14.03 -10.33
N ALA A 204 -11.44 -14.08 -10.65
CA ALA A 204 -10.60 -15.28 -10.51
C ALA A 204 -11.20 -16.52 -11.19
N VAL A 205 -11.65 -16.35 -12.43
CA VAL A 205 -12.32 -17.40 -13.21
C VAL A 205 -11.41 -18.07 -14.23
N THR A 206 -10.11 -17.76 -14.23
CA THR A 206 -9.16 -18.42 -15.13
C THR A 206 -9.09 -19.92 -14.78
N PRO A 207 -9.38 -20.84 -15.72
CA PRO A 207 -9.43 -22.26 -15.41
C PRO A 207 -8.11 -22.80 -14.88
N GLY A 208 -8.16 -23.54 -13.77
CA GLY A 208 -6.98 -24.08 -13.10
C GLY A 208 -7.35 -25.07 -12.02
N ALA A 209 -6.34 -25.61 -11.33
CA ALA A 209 -6.53 -26.53 -10.22
C ALA A 209 -5.59 -26.23 -9.07
N VAL A 210 -6.07 -26.44 -7.85
CA VAL A 210 -5.21 -26.49 -6.66
C VAL A 210 -4.41 -27.79 -6.72
N VAL A 211 -3.08 -27.68 -6.77
CA VAL A 211 -2.14 -28.81 -6.87
C VAL A 211 -1.36 -29.07 -5.58
N TYR A 212 -1.39 -28.09 -4.67
CA TYR A 212 -0.83 -28.20 -3.32
C TYR A 212 -1.67 -27.37 -2.34
N ARG A 213 -1.83 -27.88 -1.12
CA ARG A 213 -2.45 -27.17 0.01
C ARG A 213 -1.63 -27.45 1.26
N GLY A 214 -0.97 -26.40 1.75
CA GLY A 214 -0.25 -26.40 3.03
C GLY A 214 -0.96 -25.54 4.06
N ARG A 215 -0.34 -25.36 5.22
CA ARG A 215 -0.91 -24.50 6.28
C ARG A 215 -0.88 -23.00 5.92
N LEU A 216 0.08 -22.55 5.10
CA LEU A 216 0.22 -21.14 4.73
C LEU A 216 -0.46 -20.75 3.42
N MET A 217 -0.53 -21.68 2.45
CA MET A 217 -1.01 -21.37 1.11
C MET A 217 -1.56 -22.59 0.37
N GLU A 218 -2.39 -22.31 -0.62
CA GLU A 218 -2.65 -23.17 -1.77
C GLU A 218 -1.76 -22.75 -2.93
N VAL A 219 -1.32 -23.71 -3.75
CA VAL A 219 -0.71 -23.45 -5.06
C VAL A 219 -1.70 -23.84 -6.13
N ILE A 220 -2.04 -22.88 -6.98
CA ILE A 220 -2.92 -23.08 -8.14
C ILE A 220 -2.04 -23.17 -9.37
N HIS A 221 -2.25 -24.20 -10.18
CA HIS A 221 -1.69 -24.36 -11.53
C HIS A 221 -2.80 -24.13 -12.54
N TYR A 222 -2.61 -23.20 -13.47
CA TYR A 222 -3.61 -22.85 -14.46
C TYR A 222 -3.56 -23.76 -15.69
N ALA A 223 -4.72 -24.06 -16.27
CA ALA A 223 -4.82 -24.91 -17.44
C ALA A 223 -4.31 -24.18 -18.69
N ALA A 224 -3.43 -24.82 -19.46
CA ALA A 224 -2.93 -24.25 -20.71
C ALA A 224 -4.07 -24.01 -21.72
N THR A 225 -4.06 -22.84 -22.37
CA THR A 225 -5.02 -22.46 -23.43
C THR A 225 -4.41 -22.51 -24.83
N THR A 226 -3.14 -22.91 -24.94
CA THR A 226 -2.37 -23.02 -26.19
C THR A 226 -1.91 -24.45 -26.44
N GLU A 227 -1.67 -24.81 -27.71
CA GLU A 227 -1.17 -26.15 -28.09
C GLU A 227 0.24 -26.44 -27.54
N THR A 228 1.04 -25.40 -27.35
CA THR A 228 2.39 -25.45 -26.78
C THR A 228 2.61 -24.34 -25.76
N VAL A 229 3.42 -24.62 -24.74
CA VAL A 229 3.79 -23.70 -23.66
C VAL A 229 5.30 -23.60 -23.51
N HIS A 230 5.81 -22.54 -22.90
CA HIS A 230 7.23 -22.43 -22.53
C HIS A 230 7.64 -23.53 -21.54
N ALA A 231 8.83 -24.09 -21.71
CA ALA A 231 9.34 -25.20 -20.89
C ALA A 231 9.60 -24.78 -19.43
N VAL A 232 10.15 -23.59 -19.22
CA VAL A 232 10.36 -23.03 -17.87
C VAL A 232 9.04 -22.45 -17.37
N PRO A 233 8.50 -22.94 -16.24
CA PRO A 233 7.25 -22.43 -15.68
C PRO A 233 7.45 -21.07 -15.03
N LEU A 234 6.35 -20.33 -14.90
CA LEU A 234 6.25 -19.04 -14.25
C LEU A 234 5.47 -19.16 -12.94
N VAL A 235 6.11 -18.78 -11.84
CA VAL A 235 5.57 -18.81 -10.48
C VAL A 235 5.26 -17.40 -10.00
N LEU A 236 4.02 -17.12 -9.64
CA LEU A 236 3.53 -15.83 -9.13
C LEU A 236 3.37 -15.92 -7.61
N ILE A 237 4.26 -15.23 -6.90
CA ILE A 237 4.23 -15.04 -5.45
C ILE A 237 3.48 -13.74 -5.16
N THR A 238 2.20 -13.87 -4.84
CA THR A 238 1.30 -12.75 -4.58
C THR A 238 1.52 -12.15 -3.19
N PRO A 239 1.08 -10.91 -2.95
CA PRO A 239 0.98 -10.41 -1.59
C PRO A 239 -0.08 -11.20 -0.80
N TRP A 240 0.13 -11.31 0.50
CA TRP A 240 -0.90 -11.76 1.45
C TRP A 240 -1.51 -10.59 2.24
N ILE A 241 -1.20 -9.35 1.82
CA ILE A 241 -1.97 -8.15 2.14
C ILE A 241 -3.00 -8.03 1.02
N ASN A 242 -4.27 -8.31 1.34
CA ASN A 242 -5.35 -8.66 0.42
C ASN A 242 -5.06 -9.96 -0.37
N LYS A 243 -6.03 -10.36 -1.20
CA LYS A 243 -6.05 -11.69 -1.83
C LYS A 243 -5.35 -11.72 -3.19
N TYR A 244 -4.95 -12.91 -3.62
CA TYR A 244 -4.14 -13.11 -4.82
C TYR A 244 -4.82 -12.65 -6.13
N TYR A 245 -6.16 -12.63 -6.15
CA TYR A 245 -6.95 -12.42 -7.37
C TYR A 245 -6.86 -11.02 -7.97
N ILE A 246 -6.08 -10.10 -7.39
CA ILE A 246 -5.69 -8.88 -8.10
C ILE A 246 -4.92 -9.14 -9.40
N LEU A 247 -4.19 -10.26 -9.47
CA LEU A 247 -3.53 -10.71 -10.69
C LEU A 247 -4.46 -11.53 -11.60
N ASP A 248 -5.66 -11.87 -11.12
CA ASP A 248 -6.66 -12.69 -11.81
C ASP A 248 -8.07 -12.10 -11.60
N LEU A 249 -8.26 -10.83 -11.97
CA LEU A 249 -9.54 -10.12 -11.84
C LEU A 249 -10.59 -10.66 -12.83
N ALA A 250 -11.48 -9.80 -13.33
CA ALA A 250 -12.43 -10.16 -14.37
C ALA A 250 -11.72 -10.49 -15.69
N PRO A 251 -12.33 -11.34 -16.55
CA PRO A 251 -11.83 -11.60 -17.90
C PRO A 251 -11.50 -10.31 -18.67
N GLY A 252 -10.39 -10.32 -19.40
CA GLY A 252 -9.85 -9.14 -20.10
C GLY A 252 -9.08 -8.16 -19.21
N LYS A 253 -9.05 -8.38 -17.89
CA LYS A 253 -8.22 -7.65 -16.92
C LYS A 253 -7.31 -8.57 -16.10
N SER A 254 -7.35 -9.88 -16.34
CA SER A 254 -6.52 -10.87 -15.64
C SER A 254 -5.12 -10.95 -16.27
N LEU A 255 -4.09 -10.77 -15.44
CA LEU A 255 -2.71 -11.00 -15.84
C LEU A 255 -2.45 -12.49 -16.03
N VAL A 256 -3.05 -13.33 -15.19
CA VAL A 256 -2.96 -14.79 -15.31
C VAL A 256 -3.55 -15.25 -16.64
N GLU A 257 -4.77 -14.83 -16.98
CA GLU A 257 -5.44 -15.15 -18.24
C GLU A 257 -4.55 -14.77 -19.42
N TYR A 258 -3.98 -13.56 -19.38
CA TYR A 258 -3.06 -13.06 -20.39
C TYR A 258 -1.82 -13.95 -20.53
N LEU A 259 -1.16 -14.30 -19.42
CA LEU A 259 0.05 -15.12 -19.40
C LEU A 259 -0.18 -16.54 -19.94
N VAL A 260 -1.28 -17.17 -19.52
CA VAL A 260 -1.67 -18.49 -20.02
C VAL A 260 -1.95 -18.40 -21.53
N GLY A 261 -2.61 -17.33 -21.98
CA GLY A 261 -2.85 -17.06 -23.41
C GLY A 261 -1.58 -16.78 -24.24
N GLN A 262 -0.50 -16.31 -23.62
CA GLN A 262 0.82 -16.19 -24.27
C GLN A 262 1.58 -17.53 -24.32
N GLY A 263 1.05 -18.59 -23.71
CA GLY A 263 1.67 -19.91 -23.64
C GLY A 263 2.67 -20.04 -22.50
N PHE A 264 2.54 -19.30 -21.40
CA PHE A 264 3.29 -19.59 -20.18
C PHE A 264 2.60 -20.69 -19.37
N ASN A 265 3.40 -21.52 -18.71
CA ASN A 265 2.93 -22.47 -17.70
C ASN A 265 2.90 -21.76 -16.34
N VAL A 266 1.70 -21.41 -15.83
CA VAL A 266 1.53 -20.44 -14.74
C VAL A 266 1.08 -21.11 -13.43
N PHE A 267 1.82 -20.82 -12.36
CA PHE A 267 1.50 -21.18 -10.99
C PHE A 267 1.32 -19.91 -10.15
N ILE A 268 0.39 -19.91 -9.20
CA ILE A 268 0.17 -18.77 -8.31
C ILE A 268 -0.04 -19.21 -6.86
N THR A 269 0.43 -18.39 -5.92
CA THR A 269 0.15 -18.57 -4.49
C THR A 269 -1.20 -17.97 -4.12
N SER A 270 -2.04 -18.77 -3.44
CA SER A 270 -3.26 -18.31 -2.78
C SER A 270 -3.05 -18.47 -1.27
N TRP A 271 -2.76 -17.35 -0.58
CA TRP A 271 -2.41 -17.36 0.83
C TRP A 271 -3.63 -17.59 1.73
N LYS A 272 -3.42 -18.33 2.82
CA LYS A 272 -4.42 -18.55 3.86
C LYS A 272 -4.68 -17.25 4.63
N ASN A 273 -5.93 -16.98 5.03
CA ASN A 273 -6.25 -15.87 5.92
C ASN A 273 -6.02 -16.31 7.38
N PRO A 274 -4.99 -15.82 8.08
CA PRO A 274 -4.53 -16.40 9.34
C PRO A 274 -5.50 -16.14 10.50
N GLY A 275 -5.75 -17.17 11.31
CA GLY A 275 -6.46 -17.08 12.59
C GLY A 275 -5.54 -16.87 13.79
N PRO A 276 -6.10 -16.79 15.02
CA PRO A 276 -5.31 -16.69 16.25
C PRO A 276 -4.34 -17.87 16.45
N ASP A 277 -4.67 -19.03 15.90
CA ASP A 277 -3.86 -20.25 15.91
C ASP A 277 -2.59 -20.16 15.07
N MET A 278 -2.47 -19.13 14.22
CA MET A 278 -1.30 -18.86 13.38
C MET A 278 -0.47 -17.68 13.91
N ALA A 279 -0.70 -17.20 15.13
CA ALA A 279 -0.04 -16.00 15.66
C ALA A 279 1.49 -16.09 15.74
N ASP A 280 2.02 -17.30 15.88
CA ASP A 280 3.45 -17.60 15.99
C ASP A 280 4.15 -17.77 14.63
N VAL A 281 3.40 -17.75 13.52
CA VAL A 281 3.97 -17.82 12.16
C VAL A 281 4.92 -16.65 11.91
N ARG A 282 6.13 -16.98 11.45
CA ARG A 282 7.26 -16.07 11.24
C ARG A 282 7.53 -15.87 9.76
N PHE A 283 8.33 -14.86 9.42
CA PHE A 283 8.84 -14.69 8.05
C PHE A 283 9.59 -15.93 7.53
N ASP A 284 10.33 -16.62 8.41
CA ASP A 284 11.02 -17.88 8.10
C ASP A 284 10.08 -18.92 7.47
N ASP A 285 8.85 -19.01 7.99
CA ASP A 285 7.84 -19.96 7.51
C ASP A 285 7.38 -19.58 6.10
N TYR A 286 7.19 -18.28 5.82
CA TYR A 286 6.84 -17.80 4.48
C TYR A 286 7.95 -18.06 3.46
N ILE A 287 9.21 -18.12 3.88
CA ILE A 287 10.33 -18.49 3.00
C ILE A 287 10.27 -19.98 2.67
N VAL A 288 10.20 -20.83 3.71
CA VAL A 288 10.36 -22.29 3.56
C VAL A 288 9.07 -22.96 3.10
N GLU A 289 7.94 -22.66 3.73
CA GLU A 289 6.62 -23.22 3.42
C GLU A 289 5.83 -22.40 2.39
N GLY A 290 6.30 -21.19 2.08
CA GLY A 290 5.78 -20.35 1.00
C GLY A 290 6.65 -20.40 -0.25
N ALA A 291 7.56 -19.43 -0.40
CA ALA A 291 8.34 -19.22 -1.63
C ALA A 291 9.09 -20.48 -2.12
N ALA A 292 9.83 -21.15 -1.23
CA ALA A 292 10.56 -22.37 -1.59
C ALA A 292 9.61 -23.50 -2.01
N LYS A 293 8.47 -23.66 -1.29
CA LYS A 293 7.51 -24.72 -1.55
C LYS A 293 6.77 -24.53 -2.87
N VAL A 294 6.35 -23.31 -3.24
CA VAL A 294 5.67 -23.08 -4.53
C VAL A 294 6.63 -23.34 -5.70
N ILE A 295 7.91 -22.98 -5.55
CA ILE A 295 8.94 -23.25 -6.56
C ILE A 295 9.14 -24.76 -6.72
N GLU A 296 9.26 -25.50 -5.62
CA GLU A 296 9.37 -26.97 -5.63
C GLU A 296 8.17 -27.65 -6.31
N VAL A 297 6.95 -27.20 -5.99
CA VAL A 297 5.71 -27.70 -6.62
C VAL A 297 5.75 -27.45 -8.14
N ALA A 298 6.10 -26.24 -8.55
CA ALA A 298 6.18 -25.88 -9.96
C ALA A 298 7.26 -26.69 -10.71
N GLN A 299 8.45 -26.87 -10.12
CA GLN A 299 9.51 -27.71 -10.69
C GLN A 299 9.05 -29.16 -10.89
N SER A 300 8.38 -29.76 -9.90
CA SER A 300 7.88 -31.14 -9.97
C SER A 300 6.76 -31.29 -11.01
N VAL A 301 5.77 -30.40 -11.01
CA VAL A 301 4.63 -30.47 -11.93
C VAL A 301 5.05 -30.17 -13.37
N ALA A 302 5.88 -29.15 -13.59
CA ALA A 302 6.37 -28.77 -14.92
C ALA A 302 7.54 -29.62 -15.42
N LYS A 303 8.15 -30.46 -14.56
CA LYS A 303 9.39 -31.20 -14.83
C LYS A 303 10.53 -30.28 -15.30
N SER A 304 10.68 -29.14 -14.63
CA SER A 304 11.70 -28.14 -14.92
C SER A 304 12.67 -28.01 -13.74
N GLU A 305 13.96 -27.92 -14.02
CA GLU A 305 14.99 -27.68 -12.99
C GLU A 305 14.99 -26.25 -12.46
N GLN A 306 14.45 -25.30 -13.21
CA GLN A 306 14.36 -23.90 -12.80
C GLN A 306 12.98 -23.33 -13.11
N VAL A 307 12.65 -22.20 -12.47
CA VAL A 307 11.43 -21.43 -12.73
C VAL A 307 11.77 -19.98 -13.08
N HIS A 308 10.83 -19.29 -13.73
CA HIS A 308 10.74 -17.84 -13.61
C HIS A 308 9.88 -17.51 -12.38
N ALA A 309 10.35 -16.62 -11.51
CA ALA A 309 9.59 -16.21 -10.32
C ALA A 309 9.21 -14.73 -10.40
N LEU A 310 7.93 -14.43 -10.18
CA LEU A 310 7.40 -13.08 -10.07
C LEU A 310 6.91 -12.84 -8.66
N GLY A 311 7.26 -11.71 -8.05
CA GLY A 311 6.72 -11.27 -6.78
C GLY A 311 6.05 -9.91 -6.88
N TYR A 312 4.91 -9.74 -6.20
CA TYR A 312 4.15 -8.49 -6.18
C TYR A 312 4.02 -7.94 -4.76
N CYS A 313 4.33 -6.65 -4.57
CA CYS A 313 4.25 -5.97 -3.27
C CYS A 313 5.04 -6.75 -2.19
N ILE A 314 4.43 -7.10 -1.04
CA ILE A 314 5.09 -7.91 0.01
C ILE A 314 5.47 -9.33 -0.48
N GLY A 315 4.76 -9.89 -1.46
CA GLY A 315 5.18 -11.13 -2.13
C GLY A 315 6.47 -10.96 -2.93
N GLY A 316 6.73 -9.76 -3.43
CA GLY A 316 8.01 -9.36 -4.00
C GLY A 316 9.11 -9.21 -2.96
N THR A 317 8.80 -8.64 -1.78
CA THR A 317 9.75 -8.58 -0.67
C THR A 317 10.15 -10.00 -0.23
N LEU A 318 9.16 -10.91 -0.13
CA LEU A 318 9.40 -12.32 0.14
C LEU A 318 10.27 -12.97 -0.96
N LEU A 319 10.01 -12.68 -2.23
CA LEU A 319 10.82 -13.21 -3.34
C LEU A 319 12.26 -12.69 -3.26
N ALA A 320 12.49 -11.40 -3.00
CA ALA A 320 13.84 -10.85 -2.84
C ALA A 320 14.60 -11.51 -1.68
N ILE A 321 13.91 -11.71 -0.54
CA ILE A 321 14.45 -12.45 0.61
C ILE A 321 14.77 -13.89 0.24
N TYR A 322 13.86 -14.58 -0.45
CA TYR A 322 14.08 -15.94 -0.95
C TYR A 322 15.28 -16.02 -1.89
N MET A 323 15.46 -15.05 -2.80
CA MET A 323 16.60 -15.00 -3.69
C MET A 323 17.91 -14.85 -2.91
N ALA A 324 17.98 -13.96 -1.91
CA ALA A 324 19.15 -13.84 -1.05
C ALA A 324 19.42 -15.12 -0.24
N TRP A 325 18.36 -15.71 0.33
CA TRP A 325 18.42 -16.97 1.08
C TRP A 325 18.91 -18.14 0.22
N ALA A 326 18.38 -18.30 -0.99
CA ALA A 326 18.73 -19.38 -1.91
C ALA A 326 20.16 -19.22 -2.45
N ASN A 327 20.59 -18.00 -2.78
CA ASN A 327 21.98 -17.73 -3.17
C ASN A 327 22.97 -17.90 -2.00
N SER A 328 22.55 -17.70 -0.75
CA SER A 328 23.34 -18.04 0.43
C SER A 328 23.45 -19.56 0.63
N LYS A 329 22.32 -20.26 0.52
CA LYS A 329 22.23 -21.70 0.83
C LYS A 329 22.84 -22.59 -0.25
N THR A 330 22.57 -22.30 -1.52
CA THR A 330 22.97 -23.12 -2.68
C THR A 330 23.28 -22.25 -3.90
N PRO A 331 24.36 -21.44 -3.89
CA PRO A 331 24.66 -20.48 -4.96
C PRO A 331 24.73 -21.08 -6.37
N ALA A 332 25.22 -22.33 -6.50
CA ALA A 332 25.36 -23.01 -7.79
C ALA A 332 24.06 -23.69 -8.29
N GLN A 333 23.01 -23.75 -7.47
CA GLN A 333 21.78 -24.52 -7.74
C GLN A 333 20.52 -23.74 -7.37
N VAL A 334 20.54 -22.42 -7.54
CA VAL A 334 19.35 -21.60 -7.30
C VAL A 334 18.26 -21.99 -8.30
N PRO A 335 17.06 -22.40 -7.85
CA PRO A 335 16.01 -22.95 -8.72
C PRO A 335 15.23 -21.86 -9.47
N VAL A 336 15.74 -20.62 -9.50
CA VAL A 336 15.14 -19.47 -10.19
C VAL A 336 16.09 -19.04 -11.29
N ALA A 337 15.67 -19.15 -12.54
CA ALA A 337 16.49 -18.76 -13.69
C ALA A 337 16.53 -17.24 -13.87
N HIS A 338 15.41 -16.58 -13.62
CA HIS A 338 15.21 -15.14 -13.73
C HIS A 338 14.00 -14.75 -12.87
N TRP A 339 13.90 -13.48 -12.49
CA TRP A 339 12.86 -13.03 -11.57
C TRP A 339 12.30 -11.65 -11.90
N THR A 340 11.07 -11.39 -11.47
CA THR A 340 10.35 -10.14 -11.69
C THR A 340 9.80 -9.59 -10.39
N LEU A 341 9.96 -8.28 -10.16
CA LEU A 341 9.36 -7.58 -9.04
C LEU A 341 8.38 -6.53 -9.53
N LEU A 342 7.17 -6.55 -8.97
CA LEU A 342 6.12 -5.57 -9.25
C LEU A 342 5.91 -4.71 -8.00
N THR A 343 6.14 -3.39 -8.10
CA THR A 343 5.98 -2.36 -7.04
C THR A 343 6.37 -2.89 -5.66
N THR A 344 7.63 -3.30 -5.55
CA THR A 344 8.15 -4.04 -4.40
C THR A 344 9.16 -3.19 -3.64
N LEU A 345 8.97 -3.06 -2.32
CA LEU A 345 9.97 -2.48 -1.44
C LEU A 345 10.97 -3.54 -0.99
N THR A 346 12.24 -3.19 -1.07
CA THR A 346 13.38 -3.94 -0.51
C THR A 346 14.28 -3.01 0.32
N ASP A 347 14.40 -1.76 -0.13
CA ASP A 347 14.83 -0.63 0.68
C ASP A 347 13.58 0.08 1.24
N PHE A 348 13.52 0.22 2.56
CA PHE A 348 12.42 0.82 3.31
C PHE A 348 12.80 2.18 3.91
N ALA A 349 13.89 2.82 3.46
CA ALA A 349 14.31 4.14 3.95
C ALA A 349 13.28 5.25 3.68
N ALA A 350 12.47 5.10 2.62
CA ALA A 350 11.41 6.04 2.26
C ALA A 350 10.18 5.26 1.75
N PRO A 351 9.43 4.57 2.64
CA PRO A 351 8.40 3.61 2.26
C PRO A 351 7.06 4.26 1.88
N GLY A 352 7.08 5.55 1.52
CA GLY A 352 5.89 6.32 1.18
C GLY A 352 5.10 6.79 2.41
N ASP A 353 3.81 7.02 2.21
CA ASP A 353 2.98 7.74 3.19
C ASP A 353 2.79 6.97 4.52
N ILE A 354 3.02 5.65 4.54
CA ILE A 354 2.88 4.81 5.75
C ILE A 354 3.92 5.13 6.84
N GLU A 355 5.04 5.79 6.50
CA GLU A 355 6.12 6.19 7.42
C GLU A 355 5.58 6.89 8.69
N VAL A 356 4.48 7.65 8.58
CA VAL A 356 3.87 8.41 9.68
C VAL A 356 3.34 7.54 10.83
N PHE A 357 3.08 6.26 10.57
CA PHE A 357 2.63 5.28 11.56
C PHE A 357 3.77 4.41 12.10
N ILE A 358 4.97 4.49 11.52
CA ILE A 358 6.12 3.64 11.85
C ILE A 358 7.07 4.41 12.76
N ASP A 359 6.77 4.40 14.05
CA ASP A 359 7.73 4.72 15.11
C ASP A 359 7.51 3.82 16.32
N GLU A 360 8.43 3.84 17.29
CA GLU A 360 8.37 2.93 18.45
C GLU A 360 7.02 3.02 19.18
N ASP A 361 6.51 4.23 19.40
CA ASP A 361 5.21 4.43 20.07
C ASP A 361 4.05 3.81 19.25
N GLY A 362 4.01 4.05 17.93
CA GLY A 362 2.98 3.49 17.04
C GLY A 362 3.07 1.97 16.91
N LEU A 363 4.29 1.42 16.82
CA LEU A 363 4.52 -0.02 16.75
C LEU A 363 4.17 -0.72 18.06
N ASP A 364 4.40 -0.11 19.21
CA ASP A 364 4.02 -0.68 20.49
C ASP A 364 2.48 -0.75 20.65
N VAL A 365 1.74 0.23 20.11
CA VAL A 365 0.26 0.17 20.03
C VAL A 365 -0.19 -0.99 19.16
N ILE A 366 0.38 -1.13 17.97
CA ILE A 366 0.07 -2.23 17.04
C ILE A 366 0.43 -3.59 17.67
N ASP A 367 1.59 -3.68 18.32
CA ASP A 367 2.02 -4.87 19.06
C ASP A 367 1.02 -5.23 20.18
N GLY A 368 0.52 -4.24 20.92
CA GLY A 368 -0.48 -4.46 21.96
C GLY A 368 -1.82 -4.99 21.44
N ILE A 369 -2.24 -4.58 20.24
CA ILE A 369 -3.43 -5.12 19.56
C ILE A 369 -3.17 -6.56 19.13
N MET A 370 -2.06 -6.80 18.42
CA MET A 370 -1.71 -8.12 17.89
C MET A 370 -1.45 -9.15 19.00
N GLN A 371 -0.90 -8.75 20.14
CA GLN A 371 -0.70 -9.64 21.30
C GLN A 371 -2.00 -10.19 21.87
N LYS A 372 -3.11 -9.44 21.77
CA LYS A 372 -4.42 -9.87 22.27
C LYS A 372 -5.16 -10.76 21.28
N GLN A 373 -5.01 -10.48 19.98
CA GLN A 373 -5.81 -11.12 18.93
C GLN A 373 -5.06 -12.25 18.20
N GLY A 374 -3.72 -12.22 18.20
CA GLY A 374 -2.85 -13.12 17.42
C GLY A 374 -2.56 -12.63 15.99
N PHE A 375 -3.21 -11.55 15.55
CA PHE A 375 -3.04 -10.92 14.24
C PHE A 375 -3.48 -9.44 14.32
N LEU A 376 -3.23 -8.66 13.26
CA LEU A 376 -3.88 -7.37 13.05
C LEU A 376 -5.07 -7.54 12.10
N ASP A 377 -6.24 -7.04 12.47
CA ASP A 377 -7.45 -7.19 11.63
C ASP A 377 -7.31 -6.36 10.34
N GLY A 378 -7.86 -6.86 9.24
CA GLY A 378 -7.82 -6.17 7.94
C GLY A 378 -8.44 -4.77 8.02
N LYS A 379 -9.47 -4.58 8.85
CA LYS A 379 -10.11 -3.28 9.06
C LYS A 379 -9.18 -2.26 9.72
N GLU A 380 -8.36 -2.68 10.66
CA GLU A 380 -7.40 -1.81 11.36
C GLU A 380 -6.33 -1.33 10.36
N MET A 381 -5.80 -2.25 9.55
CA MET A 381 -4.84 -1.92 8.49
C MET A 381 -5.45 -0.98 7.44
N ALA A 382 -6.67 -1.26 6.98
CA ALA A 382 -7.34 -0.44 5.98
C ALA A 382 -7.71 0.95 6.47
N SER A 383 -8.07 1.09 7.74
CA SER A 383 -8.30 2.38 8.37
C SER A 383 -7.05 3.24 8.29
N SER A 384 -5.88 2.69 8.64
CA SER A 384 -4.59 3.38 8.51
C SER A 384 -4.29 3.80 7.07
N PHE A 385 -4.53 2.93 6.08
CA PHE A 385 -4.35 3.29 4.66
C PHE A 385 -5.32 4.38 4.18
N ARG A 386 -6.59 4.34 4.60
CA ARG A 386 -7.58 5.39 4.25
C ARG A 386 -7.19 6.74 4.85
N MET A 387 -6.61 6.75 6.05
CA MET A 387 -6.08 7.96 6.69
C MET A 387 -4.90 8.55 5.90
N LEU A 388 -4.21 7.80 5.04
CA LEU A 388 -3.13 8.36 4.20
C LEU A 388 -3.67 9.40 3.20
N ARG A 389 -4.88 9.21 2.68
CA ARG A 389 -5.54 10.12 1.73
C ARG A 389 -7.02 10.33 2.07
N PRO A 390 -7.33 11.03 3.18
CA PRO A 390 -8.70 11.12 3.70
C PRO A 390 -9.68 11.81 2.75
N ASN A 391 -9.21 12.78 1.95
CA ASN A 391 -10.08 13.51 1.03
C ASN A 391 -10.63 12.60 -0.07
N SER A 392 -9.77 11.83 -0.73
CA SER A 392 -10.17 10.94 -1.82
C SER A 392 -10.74 9.60 -1.33
N LEU A 393 -10.30 9.11 -0.16
CA LEU A 393 -10.65 7.77 0.34
C LEU A 393 -11.73 7.75 1.42
N ILE A 394 -12.08 8.89 2.03
CA ILE A 394 -13.12 9.00 3.05
C ILE A 394 -14.15 10.05 2.64
N TRP A 395 -13.75 11.32 2.61
CA TRP A 395 -14.68 12.44 2.50
C TRP A 395 -15.39 12.50 1.15
N ASN A 396 -14.71 12.13 0.06
CA ASN A 396 -15.35 12.02 -1.25
C ASN A 396 -16.53 11.04 -1.25
N TYR A 397 -16.37 9.86 -0.65
CA TYR A 397 -17.43 8.85 -0.57
C TYR A 397 -18.49 9.23 0.47
N VAL A 398 -18.13 9.88 1.57
CA VAL A 398 -19.11 10.43 2.54
C VAL A 398 -20.03 11.43 1.85
N VAL A 399 -19.48 12.37 1.10
CA VAL A 399 -20.26 13.38 0.38
C VAL A 399 -21.10 12.75 -0.73
N SER A 400 -20.48 11.97 -1.62
CA SER A 400 -21.16 11.30 -2.74
C SER A 400 -22.27 10.36 -2.24
N ASN A 401 -21.97 9.46 -1.30
CA ASN A 401 -22.94 8.46 -0.85
C ASN A 401 -24.03 9.08 0.01
N TYR A 402 -23.69 9.94 0.97
CA TYR A 402 -24.62 10.35 2.03
C TYR A 402 -25.27 11.71 1.77
N LEU A 403 -24.59 12.64 1.11
CA LEU A 403 -25.17 13.96 0.78
C LEU A 403 -25.77 13.99 -0.63
N MET A 404 -25.13 13.34 -1.60
CA MET A 404 -25.59 13.31 -2.99
C MET A 404 -26.53 12.14 -3.28
N GLY A 405 -26.61 11.14 -2.39
CA GLY A 405 -27.43 9.95 -2.58
C GLY A 405 -26.95 9.03 -3.69
N GLU A 406 -25.68 9.15 -4.08
CA GLU A 406 -25.08 8.38 -5.15
C GLU A 406 -24.76 6.96 -4.65
N THR A 407 -24.71 6.02 -5.58
CA THR A 407 -24.20 4.67 -5.31
C THR A 407 -22.79 4.59 -5.90
N PRO A 408 -21.79 4.16 -5.11
CA PRO A 408 -20.45 3.99 -5.63
C PRO A 408 -20.44 3.09 -6.88
N ARG A 409 -19.65 3.47 -7.89
CA ARG A 409 -19.53 2.65 -9.09
C ARG A 409 -18.98 1.27 -8.74
N ALA A 410 -19.54 0.24 -9.38
CA ALA A 410 -19.01 -1.11 -9.31
C ALA A 410 -17.62 -1.15 -9.98
N MET A 411 -16.58 -1.26 -9.18
CA MET A 411 -15.20 -1.43 -9.65
C MET A 411 -14.59 -2.67 -9.00
N ASP A 412 -14.11 -3.59 -9.82
CA ASP A 412 -13.47 -4.85 -9.45
C ASP A 412 -12.23 -4.65 -8.60
N VAL A 413 -11.38 -3.68 -8.98
CA VAL A 413 -10.19 -3.31 -8.19
C VAL A 413 -10.56 -2.81 -6.79
N LEU A 414 -11.65 -2.05 -6.66
CA LEU A 414 -12.11 -1.61 -5.34
C LEU A 414 -12.76 -2.74 -4.55
N TYR A 415 -13.46 -3.67 -5.23
CA TYR A 415 -13.99 -4.86 -4.58
C TYR A 415 -12.84 -5.66 -3.94
N TRP A 416 -11.79 -5.92 -4.70
CA TRP A 416 -10.56 -6.54 -4.21
C TRP A 416 -9.97 -5.77 -3.03
N ASN A 417 -9.89 -4.44 -3.13
CA ASN A 417 -9.32 -3.61 -2.07
C ASN A 417 -10.11 -3.69 -0.75
N THR A 418 -11.40 -4.02 -0.82
CA THR A 418 -12.27 -4.23 0.35
C THR A 418 -12.26 -5.67 0.89
N ASP A 419 -11.66 -6.60 0.17
CA ASP A 419 -11.59 -8.03 0.51
C ASP A 419 -10.23 -8.36 1.14
N MET A 420 -10.09 -7.91 2.38
CA MET A 420 -8.83 -7.86 3.10
C MET A 420 -8.50 -9.18 3.79
N THR A 421 -7.21 -9.36 4.05
CA THR A 421 -6.65 -10.48 4.80
C THR A 421 -5.95 -9.99 6.06
N ARG A 422 -5.74 -10.91 7.00
CA ARG A 422 -5.00 -10.68 8.24
C ARG A 422 -3.53 -11.02 8.05
N MET A 423 -2.69 -10.58 8.98
CA MET A 423 -1.28 -11.00 9.07
C MET A 423 -0.97 -11.58 10.45
N PRO A 424 -0.23 -12.70 10.55
CA PRO A 424 0.22 -13.25 11.82
C PRO A 424 0.99 -12.23 12.66
N ALA A 425 0.74 -12.18 13.97
CA ALA A 425 1.39 -11.23 14.88
C ALA A 425 2.92 -11.29 14.80
N SER A 426 3.51 -12.49 14.85
CA SER A 426 4.97 -12.66 14.89
C SER A 426 5.64 -12.19 13.60
N MET A 427 5.10 -12.59 12.44
CA MET A 427 5.59 -12.13 11.14
C MET A 427 5.38 -10.62 10.95
N HIS A 428 4.19 -10.09 11.26
CA HIS A 428 3.88 -8.68 11.04
C HIS A 428 4.74 -7.77 11.93
N ARG A 429 4.92 -8.12 13.21
CA ARG A 429 5.83 -7.41 14.12
C ARG A 429 7.25 -7.35 13.57
N TYR A 430 7.76 -8.49 13.09
CA TYR A 430 9.08 -8.56 12.46
C TYR A 430 9.15 -7.67 11.22
N TYR A 431 8.11 -7.69 10.37
CA TYR A 431 8.00 -6.86 9.17
C TYR A 431 8.20 -5.38 9.49
N LEU A 432 7.43 -4.89 10.46
CA LEU A 432 7.41 -3.48 10.82
C LEU A 432 8.71 -3.04 11.49
N ARG A 433 9.26 -3.85 12.40
CA ARG A 433 10.45 -3.48 13.17
C ARG A 433 11.74 -3.64 12.37
N GLU A 434 11.95 -4.77 11.72
CA GLU A 434 13.22 -5.05 11.05
C GLU A 434 13.31 -4.40 9.67
N PHE A 435 12.18 -4.26 8.96
CA PHE A 435 12.17 -3.68 7.61
C PHE A 435 11.72 -2.22 7.63
N TYR A 436 10.50 -1.89 8.05
CA TYR A 436 10.05 -0.49 7.97
C TYR A 436 10.81 0.44 8.91
N LEU A 437 11.01 0.05 10.17
CA LEU A 437 11.69 0.89 11.15
C LEU A 437 13.22 0.79 11.02
N GLY A 438 13.75 -0.44 10.95
CA GLY A 438 15.19 -0.69 10.95
C GLY A 438 15.85 -0.67 9.58
N ASN A 439 15.09 -0.78 8.49
CA ASN A 439 15.58 -0.91 7.10
C ASN A 439 16.72 -1.94 6.92
N ARG A 440 16.67 -3.05 7.66
CA ARG A 440 17.82 -3.96 7.79
C ARG A 440 18.00 -4.89 6.59
N LEU A 441 16.99 -5.03 5.73
CA LEU A 441 17.04 -5.94 4.57
C LEU A 441 18.15 -5.58 3.56
N ILE A 442 18.47 -4.29 3.41
CA ILE A 442 19.55 -3.83 2.53
C ILE A 442 20.94 -3.92 3.17
N GLU A 443 21.01 -4.13 4.49
CA GLU A 443 22.27 -4.26 5.23
C GLU A 443 22.80 -5.70 5.07
N PRO A 444 23.97 -5.90 4.47
CA PRO A 444 24.48 -7.24 4.22
C PRO A 444 24.71 -8.05 5.50
N ASP A 445 24.23 -9.29 5.51
CA ASP A 445 24.35 -10.25 6.61
C ASP A 445 23.76 -9.76 7.95
N SER A 446 22.99 -8.66 7.96
CA SER A 446 22.39 -8.10 9.18
C SER A 446 21.25 -8.99 9.71
N LEU A 447 20.54 -9.66 8.80
CA LEU A 447 19.42 -10.54 9.08
C LEU A 447 19.79 -11.99 8.82
N THR A 448 19.38 -12.88 9.72
CA THR A 448 19.43 -14.33 9.51
C THR A 448 18.02 -14.88 9.51
N MET A 449 17.63 -15.51 8.40
CA MET A 449 16.29 -16.12 8.24
C MET A 449 16.43 -17.54 7.74
N ALA A 450 15.64 -18.45 8.30
CA ALA A 450 15.64 -19.88 8.03
C ALA A 450 17.07 -20.45 7.98
N GLY A 451 17.90 -20.02 8.94
CA GLY A 451 19.29 -20.45 9.13
C GLY A 451 20.30 -19.88 8.12
N GLN A 452 19.94 -18.90 7.30
CA GLN A 452 20.86 -18.29 6.32
C GLN A 452 20.97 -16.77 6.54
N PRO A 453 22.20 -16.21 6.50
CA PRO A 453 22.37 -14.77 6.51
C PRO A 453 21.98 -14.18 5.15
N LEU A 454 21.26 -13.06 5.17
CA LEU A 454 20.72 -12.42 3.97
C LEU A 454 21.67 -11.34 3.45
N ASP A 455 22.04 -11.45 2.17
CA ASP A 455 22.79 -10.43 1.45
C ASP A 455 22.29 -10.35 0.01
N LEU A 456 21.63 -9.24 -0.34
CA LEU A 456 21.09 -9.00 -1.68
C LEU A 456 22.19 -9.01 -2.75
N ARG A 457 23.44 -8.69 -2.38
CA ARG A 457 24.58 -8.66 -3.31
C ARG A 457 24.99 -10.05 -3.81
N ARG A 458 24.44 -11.12 -3.24
CA ARG A 458 24.66 -12.51 -3.69
C ARG A 458 23.76 -12.89 -4.87
N ILE A 459 22.75 -12.09 -5.18
CA ILE A 459 21.77 -12.39 -6.23
C ILE A 459 22.39 -12.05 -7.58
N THR A 460 22.54 -13.05 -8.45
CA THR A 460 23.14 -12.90 -9.79
C THR A 460 22.16 -13.18 -10.93
N GLN A 461 20.94 -13.62 -10.60
CA GLN A 461 19.92 -13.99 -11.56
C GLN A 461 19.30 -12.73 -12.21
N PRO A 462 19.06 -12.72 -13.54
CA PRO A 462 18.48 -11.59 -14.25
C PRO A 462 17.17 -11.10 -13.64
N LEU A 463 17.06 -9.77 -13.46
CA LEU A 463 15.95 -9.11 -12.82
C LEU A 463 15.19 -8.20 -13.79
N PHE A 464 13.86 -8.31 -13.76
CA PHE A 464 12.94 -7.34 -14.35
C PHE A 464 12.14 -6.65 -13.24
N MET A 465 11.98 -5.33 -13.31
CA MET A 465 11.31 -4.55 -12.27
C MET A 465 10.25 -3.66 -12.89
N VAL A 466 9.12 -3.53 -12.19
CA VAL A 466 8.06 -2.60 -12.57
C VAL A 466 7.70 -1.72 -11.40
N GLY A 467 7.87 -0.41 -11.56
CA GLY A 467 7.32 0.61 -10.68
C GLY A 467 6.11 1.31 -11.33
N ALA A 468 5.36 2.06 -10.53
CA ALA A 468 4.26 2.90 -11.01
C ALA A 468 4.50 4.38 -10.65
N GLU A 469 4.26 5.26 -11.63
CA GLU A 469 4.63 6.70 -11.58
C GLU A 469 3.98 7.44 -10.41
N GLU A 470 2.71 7.12 -10.12
CA GLU A 470 1.91 7.77 -9.07
C GLU A 470 1.73 6.85 -7.84
N ASP A 471 2.62 5.87 -7.67
CA ASP A 471 2.58 4.95 -6.53
C ASP A 471 3.01 5.67 -5.24
N HIS A 472 2.11 5.71 -4.27
CA HIS A 472 2.35 6.27 -2.94
C HIS A 472 2.50 5.19 -1.86
N ILE A 473 2.26 3.93 -2.22
CA ILE A 473 2.41 2.76 -1.33
C ILE A 473 3.84 2.24 -1.45
N ALA A 474 4.34 2.11 -2.67
CA ALA A 474 5.73 1.75 -2.97
C ALA A 474 6.29 2.74 -3.98
N PRO A 475 6.73 3.94 -3.55
CA PRO A 475 7.21 4.98 -4.45
C PRO A 475 8.26 4.44 -5.42
N TRP A 476 8.09 4.68 -6.72
CA TRP A 476 8.91 4.00 -7.73
C TRP A 476 10.41 4.29 -7.56
N LYS A 477 10.77 5.48 -7.08
CA LYS A 477 12.15 5.84 -6.75
C LYS A 477 12.72 4.92 -5.66
N THR A 478 11.95 4.66 -4.61
CA THR A 478 12.33 3.73 -3.54
C THR A 478 12.44 2.30 -4.07
N THR A 479 11.48 1.84 -4.89
CA THR A 479 11.58 0.49 -5.49
C THR A 479 12.80 0.35 -6.41
N TYR A 480 13.19 1.43 -7.09
CA TYR A 480 14.34 1.49 -7.99
C TYR A 480 15.68 1.34 -7.23
N GLU A 481 15.75 1.77 -5.97
CA GLU A 481 16.99 1.71 -5.17
C GLU A 481 17.56 0.29 -5.02
N LEU A 482 16.73 -0.76 -5.14
CA LEU A 482 17.19 -2.17 -5.14
C LEU A 482 18.37 -2.39 -6.09
N VAL A 483 18.38 -1.74 -7.25
CA VAL A 483 19.44 -1.88 -8.27
C VAL A 483 20.82 -1.53 -7.70
N ARG A 484 20.91 -0.65 -6.69
CA ARG A 484 22.17 -0.29 -6.04
C ARG A 484 22.71 -1.38 -5.11
N HIS A 485 21.84 -2.29 -4.67
CA HIS A 485 22.17 -3.39 -3.75
C HIS A 485 22.44 -4.72 -4.47
N LEU A 486 22.41 -4.73 -5.80
CA LEU A 486 22.63 -5.90 -6.64
C LEU A 486 23.94 -5.76 -7.45
N PRO A 487 24.63 -6.88 -7.76
CA PRO A 487 25.81 -6.89 -8.62
C PRO A 487 25.47 -6.96 -10.12
N ILE A 488 24.21 -6.76 -10.49
CA ILE A 488 23.68 -6.92 -11.85
C ILE A 488 22.90 -5.68 -12.28
N ASP A 489 22.83 -5.48 -13.59
CA ASP A 489 21.87 -4.55 -14.19
C ASP A 489 20.45 -5.16 -14.12
N ALA A 490 19.44 -4.31 -14.01
CA ALA A 490 18.03 -4.71 -14.02
C ALA A 490 17.29 -4.08 -15.20
N ARG A 491 16.38 -4.83 -15.82
CA ARG A 491 15.44 -4.27 -16.78
C ARG A 491 14.32 -3.55 -16.02
N PHE A 492 14.38 -2.22 -15.91
CA PHE A 492 13.38 -1.45 -15.18
C PHE A 492 12.31 -0.89 -16.13
N THR A 493 11.06 -0.95 -15.68
CA THR A 493 9.89 -0.37 -16.34
C THR A 493 9.15 0.53 -15.35
N LEU A 494 8.82 1.75 -15.78
CA LEU A 494 7.95 2.67 -15.03
C LEU A 494 6.62 2.79 -15.76
N SER A 495 5.51 2.31 -15.19
CA SER A 495 4.18 2.46 -15.79
C SER A 495 3.44 3.68 -15.24
N THR A 496 2.67 4.36 -16.09
CA THR A 496 1.79 5.47 -15.66
C THR A 496 0.67 4.97 -14.73
N SER A 497 0.15 5.86 -13.87
CA SER A 497 -0.88 5.60 -12.84
C SER A 497 -0.31 5.07 -11.51
N GLY A 498 -1.19 4.69 -10.58
CA GLY A 498 -0.83 4.29 -9.20
C GLY A 498 -0.62 2.78 -9.02
N HIS A 499 -0.32 2.38 -7.78
CA HIS A 499 0.12 1.04 -7.35
C HIS A 499 -0.54 -0.15 -8.08
N ILE A 500 -1.87 -0.18 -8.12
CA ILE A 500 -2.61 -1.30 -8.70
C ILE A 500 -2.78 -1.13 -10.21
N ILE A 501 -3.25 0.04 -10.66
CA ILE A 501 -3.66 0.26 -12.05
C ILE A 501 -2.46 0.42 -12.99
N GLY A 502 -1.29 0.81 -12.46
CA GLY A 502 -0.03 0.78 -13.20
C GLY A 502 0.47 -0.65 -13.46
N ILE A 503 0.18 -1.58 -12.53
CA ILE A 503 0.54 -3.00 -12.66
C ILE A 503 -0.51 -3.78 -13.46
N VAL A 504 -1.78 -3.68 -13.07
CA VAL A 504 -2.93 -4.29 -13.75
C VAL A 504 -3.35 -3.43 -14.93
N ASN A 505 -2.54 -3.49 -15.98
CA ASN A 505 -2.67 -2.70 -17.19
C ASN A 505 -2.79 -3.64 -18.40
N PRO A 506 -3.97 -4.21 -18.68
CA PRO A 506 -4.13 -5.12 -19.82
C PRO A 506 -3.86 -4.40 -21.15
N PRO A 507 -3.28 -5.09 -22.16
CA PRO A 507 -2.94 -4.51 -23.46
C PRO A 507 -4.19 -4.32 -24.34
N LEU A 508 -5.14 -3.52 -23.87
CA LEU A 508 -6.36 -3.20 -24.59
C LEU A 508 -6.09 -2.12 -25.65
N PRO A 509 -6.71 -2.21 -26.85
CA PRO A 509 -6.60 -1.17 -27.88
C PRO A 509 -7.01 0.23 -27.40
N THR A 510 -7.88 0.30 -26.39
CA THR A 510 -8.38 1.54 -25.78
C THR A 510 -7.54 2.01 -24.59
N SER A 511 -6.43 1.34 -24.28
CA SER A 511 -5.59 1.72 -23.14
C SER A 511 -4.99 3.10 -23.36
N LYS A 512 -5.27 4.02 -22.45
CA LYS A 512 -4.66 5.36 -22.39
C LYS A 512 -3.36 5.39 -21.57
N ARG A 513 -2.82 4.22 -21.24
CA ARG A 513 -1.62 4.09 -20.41
C ARG A 513 -0.36 4.27 -21.23
N SER A 514 0.75 4.46 -20.53
CA SER A 514 2.07 4.50 -21.12
C SER A 514 3.09 3.94 -20.12
N PHE A 515 4.31 3.72 -20.57
CA PHE A 515 5.41 3.33 -19.72
C PHE A 515 6.75 3.82 -20.27
N TRP A 516 7.76 3.87 -19.40
CA TRP A 516 9.18 4.01 -19.78
C TRP A 516 9.88 2.70 -19.47
N GLN A 517 10.89 2.34 -20.24
CA GLN A 517 11.62 1.11 -20.00
C GLN A 517 13.05 1.19 -20.52
N GLY A 518 13.99 0.63 -19.75
CA GLY A 518 15.40 0.55 -20.10
C GLY A 518 16.20 -0.22 -19.05
N GLU A 519 17.50 -0.37 -19.29
CA GLU A 519 18.41 -0.94 -18.30
C GLU A 519 18.67 0.07 -17.17
N ALA A 520 18.54 -0.40 -15.94
CA ALA A 520 18.89 0.30 -14.72
C ALA A 520 20.21 -0.27 -14.18
N LYS A 521 21.18 0.60 -13.95
CA LYS A 521 22.54 0.21 -13.54
C LYS A 521 22.81 0.52 -12.07
N PRO A 522 23.59 -0.31 -11.36
CA PRO A 522 24.04 0.01 -10.02
C PRO A 522 24.70 1.40 -9.96
N GLY A 523 24.24 2.25 -9.05
CA GLY A 523 24.74 3.61 -8.84
C GLY A 523 24.11 4.71 -9.72
N GLN A 524 23.31 4.36 -10.73
CA GLN A 524 22.54 5.35 -11.50
C GLN A 524 21.38 5.90 -10.66
N ALA A 525 21.18 7.22 -10.62
CA ALA A 525 20.05 7.82 -9.91
C ALA A 525 18.73 7.63 -10.70
N PRO A 526 17.58 7.45 -10.03
CA PRO A 526 16.29 7.20 -10.69
C PRO A 526 15.88 8.31 -11.67
N ASP A 527 16.08 9.58 -11.31
CA ASP A 527 15.75 10.72 -12.18
C ASP A 527 16.64 10.76 -13.43
N GLN A 528 17.91 10.37 -13.31
CA GLN A 528 18.82 10.24 -14.45
C GLN A 528 18.41 9.09 -15.36
N TRP A 529 17.97 7.97 -14.79
CA TRP A 529 17.43 6.85 -15.55
C TRP A 529 16.19 7.28 -16.35
N LEU A 530 15.23 7.94 -15.71
CA LEU A 530 13.98 8.38 -16.36
C LEU A 530 14.24 9.37 -17.49
N ALA A 531 15.15 10.34 -17.28
CA ALA A 531 15.52 11.32 -18.29
C ALA A 531 16.15 10.70 -19.56
N ALA A 532 16.73 9.49 -19.44
CA ALA A 532 17.30 8.76 -20.56
C ALA A 532 16.29 7.88 -21.32
N GLN A 533 15.06 7.70 -20.80
CA GLN A 533 14.06 6.82 -21.40
C GLN A 533 13.06 7.58 -22.28
N GLN A 534 12.56 6.90 -23.31
CA GLN A 534 11.43 7.38 -24.10
C GLN A 534 10.11 6.79 -23.57
N LYS A 535 9.08 7.63 -23.52
CA LYS A 535 7.71 7.21 -23.13
C LYS A 535 7.08 6.42 -24.26
N GLN A 536 6.65 5.20 -23.98
CA GLN A 536 5.99 4.27 -24.91
C GLN A 536 4.51 4.18 -24.58
N ALA A 537 3.64 4.21 -25.60
CA ALA A 537 2.20 4.10 -25.42
C ALA A 537 1.76 2.65 -25.15
N GLY A 538 0.71 2.48 -24.35
CA GLY A 538 0.07 1.19 -24.08
C GLY A 538 0.51 0.51 -22.78
N SER A 539 0.29 -0.80 -22.75
CA SER A 539 0.67 -1.66 -21.61
C SER A 539 2.13 -2.08 -21.70
N TRP A 540 2.76 -2.25 -20.54
CA TRP A 540 4.10 -2.82 -20.42
C TRP A 540 4.10 -4.36 -20.52
N TRP A 541 2.96 -5.03 -20.36
CA TRP A 541 2.86 -6.50 -20.35
C TRP A 541 3.48 -7.14 -21.59
N PRO A 542 3.22 -6.68 -22.83
CA PRO A 542 3.80 -7.29 -24.03
C PRO A 542 5.33 -7.25 -24.04
N SER A 543 5.92 -6.15 -23.56
CA SER A 543 7.38 -6.01 -23.47
C SER A 543 7.97 -6.98 -22.44
N TRP A 544 7.31 -7.12 -21.28
CA TRP A 544 7.72 -8.08 -20.26
C TRP A 544 7.61 -9.53 -20.75
N THR A 545 6.49 -9.91 -21.38
CA THR A 545 6.36 -11.28 -21.91
C THR A 545 7.33 -11.57 -23.05
N ALA A 546 7.72 -10.57 -23.85
CA ALA A 546 8.78 -10.73 -24.85
C ALA A 546 10.14 -10.99 -24.17
N TRP A 547 10.47 -10.23 -23.13
CA TRP A 547 11.67 -10.44 -22.33
C TRP A 547 11.69 -11.84 -21.67
N LEU A 548 10.55 -12.32 -21.20
CA LEU A 548 10.42 -13.68 -20.66
C LEU A 548 10.55 -14.77 -21.70
N ALA A 549 9.90 -14.62 -22.86
CA ALA A 549 9.87 -15.65 -23.90
C ALA A 549 11.28 -16.01 -24.39
N GLU A 550 12.20 -15.04 -24.46
CA GLU A 550 13.61 -15.25 -24.78
C GLU A 550 14.36 -16.10 -23.75
N ARG A 551 13.82 -16.23 -22.53
CA ARG A 551 14.47 -16.82 -21.34
C ARG A 551 13.76 -18.06 -20.80
N CYS A 552 12.59 -18.40 -21.32
CA CYS A 552 11.79 -19.54 -20.84
C CYS A 552 11.99 -20.85 -21.64
N GLY A 553 13.06 -20.93 -22.42
CA GLY A 553 13.41 -22.12 -23.21
C GLY A 553 12.45 -22.39 -24.38
N PRO A 554 12.60 -23.54 -25.05
CA PRO A 554 11.76 -23.90 -26.19
C PRO A 554 10.31 -24.12 -25.77
N LYS A 555 9.39 -24.00 -26.74
CA LYS A 555 7.99 -24.39 -26.53
C LYS A 555 7.86 -25.91 -26.54
N VAL A 556 7.08 -26.44 -25.60
CA VAL A 556 6.81 -27.86 -25.39
C VAL A 556 5.31 -28.12 -25.30
N LYS A 557 4.88 -29.37 -25.48
CA LYS A 557 3.48 -29.74 -25.25
C LYS A 557 3.14 -29.56 -23.76
N PRO A 558 1.98 -28.98 -23.40
CA PRO A 558 1.56 -28.87 -22.01
C PRO A 558 1.52 -30.22 -21.32
N LEU A 559 2.08 -30.30 -20.12
CA LEU A 559 1.94 -31.46 -19.24
C LEU A 559 0.57 -31.43 -18.56
N PRO A 560 0.09 -32.59 -18.03
CA PRO A 560 -1.11 -32.61 -17.21
C PRO A 560 -1.04 -31.62 -16.04
N ILE A 561 -2.19 -31.06 -15.65
CA ILE A 561 -2.29 -30.02 -14.61
C ILE A 561 -1.77 -30.47 -13.23
N ALA A 562 -1.65 -31.77 -13.01
CA ALA A 562 -1.21 -32.38 -11.76
C ALA A 562 -0.36 -33.61 -12.09
N ASN A 563 0.45 -34.05 -11.14
CA ASN A 563 1.27 -35.26 -11.27
C ASN A 563 1.02 -36.25 -10.11
N ARG A 564 1.83 -37.30 -10.00
CA ARG A 564 1.65 -38.34 -8.97
C ARG A 564 1.90 -37.82 -7.55
N GLU A 565 2.85 -36.89 -7.42
CA GLU A 565 3.28 -36.28 -6.17
C GLU A 565 2.32 -35.16 -5.74
N TYR A 566 2.00 -34.25 -6.68
CA TYR A 566 1.11 -33.12 -6.52
C TYR A 566 -0.18 -33.37 -7.29
N ARG A 567 -1.16 -33.99 -6.61
CA ARG A 567 -2.47 -34.34 -7.18
C ARG A 567 -3.40 -33.15 -7.22
N LYS A 568 -4.40 -33.18 -8.11
CA LYS A 568 -5.50 -32.22 -8.15
C LYS A 568 -6.36 -32.32 -6.88
N LEU A 569 -6.42 -31.24 -6.11
CA LEU A 569 -7.16 -31.14 -4.83
C LEU A 569 -8.50 -30.40 -4.94
N GLY A 570 -8.71 -29.68 -6.04
CA GLY A 570 -9.90 -28.87 -6.33
C GLY A 570 -9.67 -27.99 -7.55
N GLU A 571 -10.74 -27.36 -8.05
CA GLU A 571 -10.62 -26.33 -9.10
C GLU A 571 -10.09 -25.00 -8.51
N ALA A 572 -9.50 -24.16 -9.37
CA ALA A 572 -9.35 -22.74 -9.08
C ALA A 572 -10.74 -22.09 -8.84
N PRO A 573 -10.87 -21.06 -7.98
CA PRO A 573 -9.80 -20.27 -7.34
C PRO A 573 -9.28 -20.84 -6.00
N GLY A 574 -9.60 -22.11 -5.70
CA GLY A 574 -9.23 -22.75 -4.43
C GLY A 574 -10.18 -22.40 -3.28
N SER A 575 -9.79 -22.77 -2.06
CA SER A 575 -10.62 -22.58 -0.87
C SER A 575 -10.15 -21.42 0.02
N TYR A 576 -8.84 -21.14 0.06
CA TYR A 576 -8.28 -20.10 0.94
C TYR A 576 -8.67 -18.68 0.51
N VAL A 577 -9.01 -18.49 -0.76
CA VAL A 577 -9.48 -17.19 -1.28
C VAL A 577 -10.82 -16.75 -0.69
N PHE A 578 -11.61 -17.70 -0.18
CA PHE A 578 -12.92 -17.42 0.42
C PHE A 578 -12.85 -17.17 1.93
N GLU A 579 -11.66 -17.30 2.54
CA GLU A 579 -11.42 -17.04 3.96
C GLU A 579 -11.31 -15.55 4.31
#